data_AF-A0A535WQ90-F1
#
_entry.id   AF-A0A535WQ90-F1
#
_cell.length_a   1.000
_cell.length_b   1.000
_cell.length_c   1.000
_cell.angle_alpha   90.00
_cell.angle_beta   90.00
_cell.angle_gamma   90.00
#
_symmetry.space_group_name_H-M   'P 1'
#
loop_
_entity.id
_entity.type
_entity.pdbx_description
1 polymer ?
#
loop_
_entity_poly.entity_id
_entity_poly.type
_entity_poly.pdbx_seq_one_letter_code
_entity_poly.pdbx_strand_id
1 'polypeptide(L)'
;MDHHKQPKPPRQLSGYLESMTRVVFSSGLNWRVVEAKWPSIREAFLDFEPERVARMTARDVDRLAGDSRVIRNVPKIEATVLNAKEVVAIGKTPDRFRAYLRSLGPASEATAVLRKRFRYLGDHGTYYFLWSVGEKVPPWDEWRSRPSKAAARTKAKSRKPSAKPPRA
;
A
#
# COMPACT_ATOMS: atom_id res chain seq x y z
N MET A 1 19.59 -2.84 -4.35
CA MET A 1 18.41 -2.13 -4.89
C MET A 1 18.98 -0.85 -5.45
N ASP A 2 19.09 -0.76 -6.77
CA ASP A 2 19.70 0.39 -7.41
C ASP A 2 18.95 1.66 -7.03
N HIS A 3 19.70 2.77 -7.01
CA HIS A 3 19.24 4.13 -6.70
C HIS A 3 18.32 4.66 -7.80
N HIS A 4 17.22 3.93 -8.07
CA HIS A 4 16.24 4.31 -9.05
C HIS A 4 15.66 5.65 -8.64
N LYS A 5 15.76 6.61 -9.56
CA LYS A 5 15.09 7.90 -9.45
C LYS A 5 13.61 7.67 -9.15
N GLN A 6 13.11 8.35 -8.14
CA GLN A 6 11.69 8.26 -7.78
C GLN A 6 10.80 8.55 -8.99
N PRO A 7 9.74 7.74 -9.23
CA PRO A 7 8.80 8.00 -10.31
C PRO A 7 8.07 9.34 -10.12
N LYS A 8 7.62 9.93 -11.24
CA LYS A 8 6.72 11.09 -11.18
C LYS A 8 5.33 10.65 -10.71
N PRO A 9 4.59 11.52 -9.99
CA PRO A 9 3.22 11.22 -9.59
C PRO A 9 2.32 10.84 -10.78
N PRO A 10 1.46 9.81 -10.64
CA PRO A 10 0.51 9.43 -11.68
C PRO A 10 -0.38 10.59 -12.10
N ARG A 11 -0.63 10.69 -13.41
CA ARG A 11 -1.53 11.70 -13.99
C ARG A 11 -3.00 11.30 -13.91
N GLN A 12 -3.29 10.02 -13.71
CA GLN A 12 -4.63 9.44 -13.66
C GLN A 12 -4.78 8.61 -12.38
N LEU A 13 -6.02 8.43 -11.90
CA LEU A 13 -6.28 7.62 -10.73
C LEU A 13 -5.93 6.14 -10.94
N SER A 14 -6.05 5.64 -12.16
CA SER A 14 -5.64 4.29 -12.53
C SER A 14 -4.19 3.99 -12.16
N GLY A 15 -3.28 4.96 -12.34
CA GLY A 15 -1.88 4.78 -11.92
C GLY A 15 -1.69 4.67 -10.40
N TYR A 16 -2.54 5.32 -9.60
CA TYR A 16 -2.51 5.15 -8.13
C TYR A 16 -3.02 3.76 -7.72
N LEU A 17 -4.14 3.31 -8.31
CA LEU A 17 -4.68 1.98 -8.03
C LEU A 17 -3.75 0.87 -8.54
N GLU A 18 -3.13 1.05 -9.72
CA GLU A 18 -2.14 0.14 -10.27
C GLU A 18 -0.96 -0.02 -9.29
N SER A 19 -0.41 1.10 -8.80
CA SER A 19 0.69 1.10 -7.83
C SER A 19 0.32 0.37 -6.54
N MET A 20 -0.85 0.64 -5.95
CA MET A 20 -1.32 -0.10 -4.77
C MET A 20 -1.46 -1.58 -5.06
N THR A 21 -2.00 -1.93 -6.23
CA THR A 21 -2.23 -3.33 -6.60
C THR A 21 -0.90 -4.07 -6.77
N ARG A 22 0.15 -3.44 -7.32
CA ARG A 22 1.49 -4.03 -7.36
C ARG A 22 1.99 -4.36 -5.97
N VAL A 23 1.79 -3.47 -4.99
CA VAL A 23 2.15 -3.74 -3.59
C VAL A 23 1.36 -4.93 -3.03
N VAL A 24 0.04 -4.99 -3.29
CA VAL A 24 -0.83 -6.10 -2.87
C VAL A 24 -0.29 -7.43 -3.42
N PHE A 25 -0.02 -7.53 -4.72
CA PHE A 25 0.46 -8.77 -5.33
C PHE A 25 1.91 -9.11 -4.95
N SER A 26 2.80 -8.13 -4.82
CA SER A 26 4.19 -8.34 -4.40
C SER A 26 4.37 -8.73 -2.92
N SER A 27 3.32 -8.64 -2.10
CA SER A 27 3.36 -9.10 -0.71
C SER A 27 3.37 -10.64 -0.61
N GLY A 28 4.56 -11.24 -0.46
CA GLY A 28 4.70 -12.70 -0.28
C GLY A 28 4.52 -13.53 -1.55
N LEU A 29 4.69 -12.95 -2.74
CA LEU A 29 4.79 -13.68 -4.02
C LEU A 29 6.13 -13.42 -4.70
N ASN A 30 6.53 -14.32 -5.59
CA ASN A 30 7.72 -14.14 -6.40
C ASN A 30 7.51 -12.99 -7.39
N TRP A 31 8.34 -11.94 -7.27
CA TRP A 31 8.25 -10.73 -8.09
C TRP A 31 8.32 -11.01 -9.59
N ARG A 32 9.11 -12.01 -10.04
CA ARG A 32 9.21 -12.36 -11.46
C ARG A 32 7.89 -12.86 -12.02
N VAL A 33 7.14 -13.62 -11.21
CA VAL A 33 5.82 -14.13 -11.59
C VAL A 33 4.81 -13.00 -11.65
N VAL A 34 4.88 -12.04 -10.71
CA VAL A 34 4.01 -10.86 -10.70
C VAL A 34 4.24 -10.01 -11.95
N GLU A 35 5.50 -9.68 -12.25
CA GLU A 35 5.82 -8.86 -13.43
C GLU A 35 5.46 -9.55 -14.74
N ALA A 36 5.75 -10.86 -14.87
CA ALA A 36 5.41 -11.61 -16.09
C ALA A 36 3.89 -11.66 -16.35
N LYS A 37 3.06 -11.68 -15.30
CA LYS A 37 1.60 -11.68 -15.42
C LYS A 37 0.99 -10.27 -15.44
N TRP A 38 1.78 -9.22 -15.21
CA TRP A 38 1.24 -7.88 -15.01
C TRP A 38 0.41 -7.33 -16.17
N PRO A 39 0.77 -7.54 -17.45
CA PRO A 39 -0.07 -7.12 -18.57
C PRO A 39 -1.48 -7.71 -18.49
N SER A 40 -1.58 -9.03 -18.25
CA SER A 40 -2.86 -9.73 -18.10
C SER A 40 -3.63 -9.28 -16.86
N ILE A 41 -2.93 -9.00 -15.76
CA ILE A 41 -3.55 -8.46 -14.54
C ILE A 41 -4.14 -7.08 -14.82
N ARG A 42 -3.43 -6.20 -15.55
CA ARG A 42 -3.93 -4.87 -15.92
C ARG A 42 -5.23 -4.96 -16.71
N GLU A 43 -5.28 -5.81 -17.73
CA GLU A 43 -6.50 -6.05 -18.52
C GLU A 43 -7.64 -6.61 -17.66
N ALA A 44 -7.34 -7.60 -16.82
CA ALA A 44 -8.31 -8.24 -15.93
C ALA A 44 -8.95 -7.27 -14.93
N PHE A 45 -8.19 -6.27 -14.48
CA PHE A 45 -8.65 -5.18 -13.62
C PHE A 45 -9.01 -3.90 -14.41
N LEU A 46 -9.39 -4.04 -15.69
CA LEU A 46 -9.99 -2.95 -16.46
C LEU A 46 -9.11 -1.69 -16.52
N ASP A 47 -7.82 -1.90 -16.77
CA ASP A 47 -6.77 -0.87 -16.78
C ASP A 47 -6.63 -0.12 -15.44
N PHE A 48 -7.08 -0.75 -14.36
CA PHE A 48 -7.14 -0.18 -13.02
C PHE A 48 -7.98 1.09 -12.92
N GLU A 49 -8.96 1.30 -13.80
CA GLU A 49 -9.89 2.41 -13.67
C GLU A 49 -10.72 2.27 -12.38
N PRO A 50 -10.52 3.11 -11.34
CA PRO A 50 -11.02 2.80 -10.01
C PRO A 50 -12.54 2.72 -9.94
N GLU A 51 -13.25 3.54 -10.71
CA GLU A 51 -14.71 3.48 -10.77
C GLU A 51 -15.20 2.16 -11.37
N ARG A 52 -14.50 1.61 -12.36
CA ARG A 52 -14.84 0.31 -12.97
C ARG A 52 -14.51 -0.83 -12.03
N VAL A 53 -13.32 -0.81 -11.43
CA VAL A 53 -12.87 -1.85 -10.48
C VAL A 53 -13.72 -1.85 -9.20
N ALA A 54 -14.10 -0.68 -8.69
CA ALA A 54 -14.95 -0.55 -7.50
C ALA A 54 -16.35 -1.18 -7.68
N ARG A 55 -16.83 -1.30 -8.93
CA ARG A 55 -18.11 -1.94 -9.29
C ARG A 55 -18.02 -3.44 -9.50
N MET A 56 -16.83 -4.04 -9.45
CA MET A 56 -16.68 -5.48 -9.57
C MET A 56 -17.43 -6.20 -8.45
N THR A 57 -18.13 -7.25 -8.84
CA THR A 57 -18.98 -8.06 -7.98
C THR A 57 -18.26 -9.33 -7.51
N ALA A 58 -18.90 -10.10 -6.62
CA ALA A 58 -18.40 -11.42 -6.24
C ALA A 58 -18.21 -12.33 -7.47
N ARG A 59 -19.13 -12.26 -8.44
CA ARG A 59 -19.03 -13.01 -9.70
C ARG A 59 -17.80 -12.63 -10.52
N ASP A 60 -17.40 -11.36 -10.51
CA ASP A 60 -16.17 -10.91 -11.17
C ASP A 60 -14.93 -11.45 -10.46
N VAL A 61 -14.94 -11.46 -9.12
CA VAL A 61 -13.87 -12.05 -8.31
C VAL A 61 -13.74 -13.55 -8.62
N ASP A 62 -14.84 -14.30 -8.64
CA ASP A 62 -14.85 -15.73 -8.96
C ASP A 62 -14.33 -15.99 -10.37
N ARG A 63 -14.75 -15.17 -11.35
CA ARG A 63 -14.25 -15.25 -12.73
C ARG A 63 -12.73 -15.05 -12.78
N LEU A 64 -12.19 -14.06 -12.06
CA LEU A 64 -10.75 -13.83 -11.98
C LEU A 64 -10.01 -14.92 -11.20
N ALA A 65 -10.65 -15.50 -10.18
CA ALA A 65 -10.11 -16.64 -9.45
C ALA A 65 -9.95 -17.89 -10.34
N GLY A 66 -10.77 -18.01 -11.39
CA GLY A 66 -10.66 -19.05 -12.41
C GLY A 66 -9.68 -18.75 -13.56
N ASP A 67 -9.32 -17.48 -13.78
CA ASP A 67 -8.50 -17.07 -14.94
C ASP A 67 -7.01 -17.40 -14.71
N SER A 68 -6.46 -18.31 -15.51
CA SER A 68 -5.06 -18.75 -15.42
C SER A 68 -4.06 -17.68 -15.85
N ARG A 69 -4.51 -16.63 -16.55
CA ARG A 69 -3.67 -15.52 -16.99
C ARG A 69 -3.28 -14.63 -15.82
N VAL A 70 -4.13 -14.49 -14.80
CA VAL A 70 -3.83 -13.72 -13.58
C VAL A 70 -3.24 -14.59 -12.47
N ILE A 71 -2.91 -13.97 -11.34
CA ILE A 71 -2.56 -14.67 -10.11
C ILE A 71 -3.85 -14.98 -9.36
N ARG A 72 -4.22 -16.26 -9.27
CA ARG A 72 -5.45 -16.78 -8.66
C ARG A 72 -5.41 -16.73 -7.13
N ASN A 73 -5.21 -15.54 -6.56
CA ASN A 73 -5.21 -15.29 -5.12
C ASN A 73 -6.44 -14.45 -4.77
N VAL A 74 -7.51 -15.12 -4.34
CA VAL A 74 -8.81 -14.49 -4.05
C VAL A 74 -8.70 -13.32 -3.07
N PRO A 75 -8.03 -13.46 -1.90
CA PRO A 75 -7.89 -12.34 -0.96
C PRO A 75 -7.25 -11.09 -1.56
N LYS A 76 -6.29 -11.24 -2.49
CA LYS A 76 -5.62 -10.12 -3.15
C LYS A 76 -6.47 -9.50 -4.27
N ILE A 77 -7.27 -10.31 -4.95
CA ILE A 77 -8.25 -9.83 -5.94
C ILE A 77 -9.31 -8.98 -5.21
N GLU A 78 -9.88 -9.51 -4.13
CA GLU A 78 -10.86 -8.78 -3.29
C GLU A 78 -10.26 -7.50 -2.70
N ALA A 79 -9.02 -7.57 -2.20
CA ALA A 79 -8.31 -6.40 -1.69
C ALA A 79 -8.18 -5.30 -2.75
N THR A 80 -7.93 -5.66 -4.01
CA THR A 80 -7.84 -4.70 -5.12
C THR A 80 -9.19 -3.99 -5.35
N VAL A 81 -10.30 -4.75 -5.33
CA VAL A 81 -11.66 -4.20 -5.45
C VAL A 81 -12.01 -3.28 -4.28
N LEU A 82 -11.69 -3.68 -3.05
CA LEU A 82 -11.91 -2.87 -1.85
C LEU A 82 -11.06 -1.58 -1.87
N ASN A 83 -9.81 -1.67 -2.30
CA ASN A 83 -8.94 -0.51 -2.42
C ASN A 83 -9.45 0.46 -3.50
N ALA A 84 -10.00 -0.05 -4.61
CA ALA A 84 -10.63 0.80 -5.62
C ALA A 84 -11.84 1.58 -5.07
N LYS A 85 -12.68 0.93 -4.23
CA LYS A 85 -13.80 1.60 -3.55
C LYS A 85 -13.31 2.73 -2.65
N GLU A 86 -12.22 2.53 -1.91
CA GLU A 86 -11.61 3.56 -1.07
C GLU A 86 -11.02 4.73 -1.89
N VAL A 87 -10.36 4.43 -3.02
CA VAL A 87 -9.87 5.47 -3.95
C VAL A 87 -11.03 6.34 -4.43
N VAL A 88 -12.12 5.73 -4.90
CA VAL A 88 -13.32 6.45 -5.36
C VAL A 88 -13.96 7.26 -4.23
N ALA A 89 -14.02 6.71 -3.01
CA ALA A 89 -14.57 7.38 -1.84
C ALA A 89 -13.75 8.62 -1.42
N ILE A 90 -12.44 8.62 -1.63
CA ILE A 90 -11.57 9.79 -1.40
C ILE A 90 -11.83 10.87 -2.46
N GLY A 91 -11.96 10.46 -3.72
CA GLY A 91 -12.30 11.38 -4.79
C GLY A 91 -12.07 10.79 -6.17
N LYS A 92 -12.83 11.29 -7.14
CA LYS A 92 -12.81 10.84 -8.55
C LYS A 92 -11.80 11.57 -9.43
N THR A 93 -10.88 12.35 -8.85
CA THR A 93 -9.81 13.02 -9.59
C THR A 93 -8.44 12.72 -8.98
N PRO A 94 -7.38 12.62 -9.80
CA PRO A 94 -6.02 12.39 -9.32
C PRO A 94 -5.57 13.51 -8.37
N ASP A 95 -6.00 14.74 -8.59
CA ASP A 95 -5.65 15.88 -7.73
C ASP A 95 -6.28 15.77 -6.34
N ARG A 96 -7.54 15.33 -6.23
CA ARG A 96 -8.18 15.08 -4.92
C ARG A 96 -7.47 13.96 -4.17
N PHE A 97 -7.14 12.88 -4.86
CA PHE A 97 -6.45 11.75 -4.24
C PHE A 97 -5.03 12.14 -3.78
N ARG A 98 -4.32 12.91 -4.60
CA ARG A 98 -3.00 13.47 -4.25
C ARG A 98 -3.07 14.44 -3.07
N ALA A 99 -4.07 15.33 -3.06
CA ALA A 99 -4.30 16.25 -1.95
C ALA A 99 -4.58 15.47 -0.66
N TYR A 100 -5.37 14.39 -0.73
CA TYR A 100 -5.58 13.49 0.40
C TYR A 100 -4.28 12.87 0.90
N LEU A 101 -3.43 12.30 0.03
CA LEU A 101 -2.16 11.72 0.48
C LEU A 101 -1.28 12.75 1.21
N ARG A 102 -1.24 13.98 0.70
CA ARG A 102 -0.45 15.08 1.28
C ARG A 102 -1.02 15.63 2.58
N SER A 103 -2.33 15.49 2.82
CA SER A 103 -2.95 15.91 4.07
C SER A 103 -2.67 14.96 5.24
N LEU A 104 -2.16 13.74 4.97
CA LEU A 104 -1.83 12.75 6.00
C LEU A 104 -0.55 13.05 6.79
N GLY A 105 0.17 14.13 6.45
CA GLY A 105 1.41 14.51 7.11
C GLY A 105 2.60 13.63 6.71
N PRO A 106 3.63 13.50 7.58
CA PRO A 106 4.82 12.70 7.30
C PRO A 106 4.51 11.24 7.03
N ALA A 107 5.40 10.57 6.28
CA ALA A 107 5.22 9.16 5.88
C ALA A 107 4.94 8.21 7.05
N SER A 108 5.47 8.48 8.26
CA SER A 108 5.19 7.72 9.48
C SER A 108 3.74 7.76 9.92
N GLU A 109 3.09 8.91 9.80
CA GLU A 109 1.68 9.13 10.17
C GLU A 109 0.76 8.61 9.07
N ALA A 110 1.10 8.94 7.80
CA ALA A 110 0.42 8.42 6.63
C ALA A 110 0.35 6.88 6.64
N THR A 111 1.44 6.20 7.03
CA THR A 111 1.46 4.73 7.17
C THR A 111 0.37 4.20 8.11
N ALA A 112 0.14 4.88 9.24
CA ALA A 112 -0.86 4.43 10.20
C ALA A 112 -2.29 4.58 9.68
N VAL A 113 -2.57 5.62 8.90
CA VAL A 113 -3.87 5.87 8.27
C VAL A 113 -4.10 4.93 7.10
N LEU A 114 -3.13 4.84 6.20
CA LEU A 114 -3.21 4.05 4.96
C LEU A 114 -3.37 2.56 5.26
N ARG A 115 -2.66 2.01 6.26
CA ARG A 115 -2.83 0.63 6.75
C ARG A 115 -4.26 0.30 7.20
N LYS A 116 -4.95 1.27 7.81
CA LYS A 116 -6.31 1.06 8.32
C LYS A 116 -7.33 1.10 7.18
N ARG A 117 -7.10 1.96 6.20
CA ARG A 117 -8.02 2.23 5.10
C ARG A 117 -7.89 1.25 3.95
N PHE A 118 -6.65 0.94 3.55
CA PHE A 118 -6.37 0.08 2.40
C PHE A 118 -5.93 -1.32 2.83
N ARG A 119 -6.39 -2.33 2.10
CA ARG A 119 -6.05 -3.74 2.30
C ARG A 119 -4.68 -4.06 1.73
N TYR A 120 -3.92 -4.91 2.44
CA TYR A 120 -2.56 -5.34 2.09
C TYR A 120 -1.53 -4.19 1.94
N LEU A 121 -1.82 -3.02 2.52
CA LEU A 121 -0.92 -1.88 2.56
C LEU A 121 -0.23 -1.78 3.93
N GLY A 122 0.65 -2.74 4.23
CA GLY A 122 1.45 -2.77 5.47
C GLY A 122 2.53 -1.68 5.52
N ASP A 123 3.39 -1.68 6.54
CA ASP A 123 4.41 -0.62 6.72
C ASP A 123 5.34 -0.50 5.50
N HIS A 124 5.92 -1.62 5.06
CA HIS A 124 6.75 -1.68 3.86
C HIS A 124 5.95 -1.35 2.60
N GLY A 125 4.78 -1.96 2.42
CA GLY A 125 3.93 -1.68 1.27
C GLY A 125 3.54 -0.21 1.14
N THR A 126 3.26 0.45 2.26
CA THR A 126 2.92 1.88 2.30
C THR A 126 4.11 2.74 1.87
N TYR A 127 5.31 2.44 2.38
CA TYR A 127 6.51 3.16 1.95
C TYR A 127 6.69 3.05 0.42
N TYR A 128 6.63 1.83 -0.12
CA TYR A 128 6.77 1.62 -1.56
C TYR A 128 5.67 2.29 -2.37
N PHE A 129 4.42 2.22 -1.90
CA PHE A 129 3.31 2.91 -2.53
C PHE A 129 3.57 4.42 -2.61
N LEU A 130 3.81 5.08 -1.47
CA LEU A 130 4.08 6.52 -1.40
C LEU A 130 5.28 6.92 -2.26
N TRP A 131 6.36 6.14 -2.20
CA TRP A 131 7.55 6.35 -3.03
C TRP A 131 7.21 6.25 -4.52
N SER A 132 6.50 5.18 -4.93
CA SER A 132 6.20 4.90 -6.34
C SER A 132 5.22 5.88 -6.98
N VAL A 133 4.41 6.57 -6.17
CA VAL A 133 3.49 7.62 -6.63
C VAL A 133 4.06 9.03 -6.44
N GLY A 134 5.36 9.14 -6.17
CA GLY A 134 6.09 10.41 -6.14
C GLY A 134 5.82 11.27 -4.90
N GLU A 135 5.30 10.70 -3.81
CA GLU A 135 5.14 11.43 -2.56
C GLU A 135 6.44 11.48 -1.75
N LYS A 136 6.54 12.48 -0.88
CA LYS A 136 7.73 12.66 -0.04
C LYS A 136 7.82 11.54 0.99
N VAL A 137 8.87 10.72 0.87
CA VAL A 137 9.22 9.68 1.84
C VAL A 137 10.67 9.87 2.29
N PRO A 138 11.02 9.46 3.53
CA PRO A 138 12.41 9.44 3.96
C PRO A 138 13.28 8.55 3.05
N PRO A 139 14.59 8.77 2.96
CA PRO A 139 15.51 7.86 2.28
C PRO A 139 15.36 6.42 2.75
N TRP A 140 15.59 5.46 1.85
CA TRP A 140 15.38 4.04 2.13
C TRP A 140 16.17 3.54 3.35
N ASP A 141 17.46 3.88 3.42
CA ASP A 141 18.33 3.43 4.51
C ASP A 141 17.90 3.99 5.86
N GLU A 142 17.45 5.24 5.89
CA GLU A 142 16.87 5.85 7.08
C GLU A 142 15.58 5.14 7.48
N TRP A 143 14.66 4.93 6.53
CA TRP A 143 13.36 4.30 6.79
C TRP A 143 13.51 2.86 7.29
N ARG A 144 14.38 2.06 6.66
CA ARG A 144 14.63 0.66 7.00
C ARG A 144 15.31 0.51 8.35
N SER A 145 16.15 1.46 8.74
CA SER A 145 16.88 1.44 10.02
C SER A 145 16.04 1.86 11.22
N ARG A 146 14.76 2.24 11.01
CA ARG A 146 13.86 2.67 12.08
C ARG A 146 13.58 1.50 13.03
N PRO A 147 13.68 1.70 14.35
CA PRO A 147 13.33 0.66 15.30
C PRO A 147 11.87 0.28 15.12
N SER A 148 11.59 -1.03 15.04
CA SER A 148 10.21 -1.52 15.00
C SER A 148 9.46 -1.03 16.24
N LYS A 149 8.14 -0.84 16.15
CA LYS A 149 7.31 -0.48 17.33
C LYS A 149 7.51 -1.46 18.50
N ALA A 150 7.83 -2.72 18.22
CA ALA A 150 8.17 -3.71 19.24
C ALA A 150 9.51 -3.38 19.94
N ALA A 151 10.56 -3.05 19.19
CA ALA A 151 11.85 -2.67 19.73
C ALA A 151 11.81 -1.35 20.53
N ALA A 152 11.01 -0.37 20.08
CA ALA A 152 10.83 0.90 20.77
C ALA A 152 10.10 0.74 22.12
N ARG A 153 9.10 -0.15 22.20
CA ARG A 153 8.38 -0.46 23.46
C ARG A 153 9.29 -1.14 24.49
N THR A 154 10.17 -2.04 24.05
CA THR A 154 11.15 -2.69 24.95
C THR A 154 12.16 -1.68 25.50
N LYS A 155 12.67 -0.77 24.66
CA LYS A 155 13.59 0.31 25.08
C LYS A 155 12.95 1.35 26.01
N ALA A 156 11.64 1.63 25.84
CA ALA A 156 10.91 2.52 26.74
C ALA A 156 10.65 1.89 28.11
N LYS A 157 10.43 0.56 28.16
CA LYS A 157 10.20 -0.18 29.42
C LYS A 157 11.47 -0.33 30.26
N SER A 158 12.65 -0.41 29.63
CA SER A 158 13.95 -0.46 30.33
C SER A 158 14.47 0.89 30.83
N ARG A 159 13.90 2.01 30.37
CA ARG A 159 14.28 3.38 30.80
C ARG A 159 13.42 3.94 31.93
N LYS A 160 12.44 3.18 32.45
CA LYS A 160 11.63 3.63 33.60
C LYS A 160 12.45 3.43 34.89
N PRO A 161 12.86 4.48 35.62
CA PRO A 161 13.63 4.29 36.85
C PRO A 161 12.76 3.57 37.88
N SER A 162 13.30 2.52 38.50
CA SER A 162 12.66 1.85 39.64
C SER A 162 12.68 2.80 40.83
N ALA A 163 11.62 3.58 41.01
CA ALA A 163 11.40 4.31 42.26
C ALA A 163 11.13 3.29 43.36
N LYS A 164 12.14 2.98 44.16
CA LYS A 164 11.99 2.27 45.43
C LYS A 164 11.61 3.34 46.48
N PRO A 165 10.46 3.24 47.16
CA PRO A 165 10.11 4.24 48.17
C PRO A 165 11.09 4.16 49.35
N PRO A 166 11.47 5.29 49.97
CA PRO A 166 12.32 5.28 51.15
C PRO A 166 11.54 4.66 52.32
N ARG A 167 12.19 3.72 53.02
CA ARG A 167 11.69 3.17 54.29
C ARG A 167 11.82 4.25 55.37
N ALA A 168 10.71 4.54 56.04
CA ALA A 168 10.67 5.28 57.30
C ALA A 168 11.15 4.39 58.45
#